data_AF-A0A7V3IY39-F1
#
_entry.id   AF-A0A7V3IY39-F1
#
_cell.length_a   1.000
_cell.length_b   1.000
_cell.length_c   1.000
_cell.angle_alpha   90.00
_cell.angle_beta   90.00
_cell.angle_gamma   90.00
#
_symmetry.space_group_name_H-M   'P 1'
#
loop_
_entity.id
_entity.type
_entity.pdbx_description
1 polymer ?
#
loop_
_entity_poly.entity_id
_entity_poly.type
_entity_poly.pdbx_seq_one_letter_code
_entity_poly.pdbx_strand_id
1 'polypeptide(L)'
;MSLIYRAIWQDQDMPDVCGLAADTFTRWVTRKWRSITVPDNGVVHGAGEQDGEQVELEVRTAIASDAGAGIPGVYRADLIETRDGAARWHTTLRSWEATEPGGSQSERWIWVDVEVVGDVDIARLASAAPRLVNDLLAAGEAAVVDGDVLMPVSTQITGFAAGELLAELISRPGRTLPVVVLNDNSPRSVQGGPTRSVLARRRRRRPPRHSGHRGRLHHRQRRCRRNHRRAR
;
A
#
# COMPACT_ATOMS: atom_id res chain seq x y z
N MET A 1 -11.55 -11.13 -5.56
CA MET A 1 -10.28 -10.59 -5.03
C MET A 1 -10.47 -9.12 -4.75
N SER A 2 -10.21 -8.70 -3.51
CA SER A 2 -10.50 -7.35 -3.03
C SER A 2 -9.26 -6.78 -2.35
N LEU A 3 -8.78 -5.63 -2.83
CA LEU A 3 -7.73 -4.85 -2.18
C LEU A 3 -8.29 -4.18 -0.93
N ILE A 4 -7.78 -4.57 0.24
CA ILE A 4 -8.24 -4.06 1.54
C ILE A 4 -7.31 -2.98 2.10
N TYR A 5 -6.04 -2.99 1.69
CA TYR A 5 -5.04 -2.03 2.15
C TYR A 5 -3.97 -1.81 1.08
N ARG A 6 -3.51 -0.57 0.95
CA ARG A 6 -2.36 -0.18 0.13
C ARG A 6 -1.58 0.93 0.80
N ALA A 7 -0.27 0.79 0.89
CA ALA A 7 0.68 1.84 1.26
C ALA A 7 1.80 1.89 0.24
N ILE A 8 2.14 3.08 -0.24
CA ILE A 8 3.24 3.33 -1.18
C ILE A 8 3.92 4.61 -0.73
N TRP A 9 5.24 4.59 -0.59
CA TRP A 9 6.03 5.76 -0.22
C TRP A 9 7.45 5.67 -0.76
N GLN A 10 8.17 6.78 -0.70
CA GLN A 10 9.60 6.87 -1.00
C GLN A 10 10.40 6.97 0.30
N ASP A 11 11.61 6.43 0.31
CA ASP A 11 12.57 6.63 1.40
C ASP A 11 13.95 6.92 0.81
N GLN A 12 14.15 8.19 0.40
CA GLN A 12 15.30 8.59 -0.41
C GLN A 12 16.61 8.62 0.35
N ASP A 13 16.55 8.71 1.67
CA ASP A 13 17.74 8.76 2.51
C ASP A 13 18.21 7.34 2.89
N MET A 14 17.33 6.34 2.84
CA MET A 14 17.66 4.92 3.08
C MET A 14 18.61 4.36 2.01
N PRO A 15 19.88 4.02 2.30
CA PRO A 15 20.83 3.62 1.25
C PRO A 15 20.51 2.28 0.59
N ASP A 16 19.97 1.32 1.34
CA ASP A 16 19.61 -0.04 0.89
C ASP A 16 18.14 -0.33 1.25
N VAL A 17 17.23 0.21 0.44
CA VAL A 17 15.78 0.07 0.68
C VAL A 17 15.29 -1.36 0.39
N CYS A 18 16.00 -2.10 -0.48
CA CYS A 18 15.67 -3.48 -0.79
C CYS A 18 16.07 -4.43 0.36
N GLY A 19 17.26 -4.26 0.92
CA GLY A 19 17.72 -4.99 2.10
C GLY A 19 16.87 -4.70 3.33
N LEU A 20 16.54 -3.42 3.58
CA LEU A 20 15.60 -3.03 4.63
C LEU A 20 14.25 -3.78 4.50
N ALA A 21 13.69 -3.79 3.28
CA ALA A 21 12.43 -4.45 2.99
C ALA A 21 12.50 -5.96 3.23
N ALA A 22 13.59 -6.60 2.80
CA ALA A 22 13.82 -8.03 3.00
C ALA A 22 13.93 -8.40 4.48
N ASP A 23 14.77 -7.70 5.24
CA ASP A 23 14.97 -7.94 6.66
C ASP A 23 13.68 -7.74 7.46
N THR A 24 12.95 -6.67 7.13
CA THR A 24 11.70 -6.32 7.83
C THR A 24 10.60 -7.33 7.51
N PHE A 25 10.49 -7.75 6.25
CA PHE A 25 9.54 -8.79 5.86
C PHE A 25 9.85 -10.12 6.54
N THR A 26 11.11 -10.56 6.50
CA THR A 26 11.56 -11.80 7.14
C THR A 26 11.22 -11.80 8.62
N ARG A 27 11.59 -10.72 9.32
CA ARG A 27 11.31 -10.55 10.75
C ARG A 27 9.81 -10.57 11.04
N TRP A 28 9.01 -9.89 10.23
CA TRP A 28 7.56 -9.85 10.39
C TRP A 28 6.92 -11.23 10.19
N VAL A 29 7.27 -11.95 9.11
CA VAL A 29 6.76 -13.30 8.84
C VAL A 29 7.18 -14.26 9.95
N THR A 30 8.46 -14.30 10.35
CA THR A 30 8.94 -15.20 11.40
C THR A 30 8.30 -14.91 12.76
N ARG A 31 8.00 -13.63 13.07
CA ARG A 31 7.24 -13.27 14.29
C ARG A 31 5.79 -13.74 14.21
N LYS A 32 5.15 -13.62 13.04
CA LYS A 32 3.76 -14.00 12.82
C LYS A 32 3.58 -15.52 12.77
N TRP A 33 4.49 -16.21 12.07
CA TRP A 33 4.46 -17.63 11.76
C TRP A 33 5.81 -18.25 12.06
N ARG A 34 5.97 -18.80 13.27
CA ARG A 34 7.23 -19.43 13.70
C ARG A 34 7.54 -20.75 12.97
N SER A 35 6.56 -21.31 12.27
CA SER A 35 6.66 -22.60 11.57
C SER A 35 7.22 -22.49 10.15
N ILE A 36 7.43 -21.28 9.63
CA ILE A 36 7.92 -21.05 8.27
C ILE A 36 9.18 -20.18 8.27
N THR A 37 10.19 -20.63 7.53
CA THR A 37 11.43 -19.88 7.31
C THR A 37 11.33 -19.18 5.97
N VAL A 38 11.48 -17.85 5.96
CA VAL A 38 11.43 -17.05 4.73
C VAL A 38 12.67 -17.35 3.89
N PRO A 39 12.54 -17.73 2.61
CA PRO A 39 13.69 -17.99 1.76
C PRO A 39 14.30 -16.67 1.29
N ASP A 40 15.61 -16.65 1.05
CA ASP A 40 16.27 -15.47 0.45
C ASP A 40 15.74 -15.20 -0.97
N ASN A 41 15.47 -16.26 -1.72
CA ASN A 41 14.84 -16.24 -3.04
C ASN A 41 14.09 -17.55 -3.30
N GLY A 42 12.91 -17.49 -3.91
CA GLY A 42 12.11 -18.65 -4.30
C GLY A 42 10.79 -18.75 -3.55
N VAL A 43 10.33 -19.97 -3.33
CA VAL A 43 9.03 -20.27 -2.73
C VAL A 43 9.18 -21.33 -1.65
N VAL A 44 8.51 -21.13 -0.52
CA VAL A 44 8.39 -22.11 0.54
C VAL A 44 6.93 -22.24 0.97
N HIS A 45 6.55 -23.44 1.37
CA HIS A 45 5.23 -23.74 1.90
C HIS A 45 5.36 -24.20 3.36
N GLY A 46 4.32 -23.93 4.14
CA GLY A 46 4.22 -24.37 5.52
C GLY A 46 2.78 -24.39 5.98
N ALA A 47 2.61 -24.70 7.26
CA ALA A 47 1.32 -24.62 7.93
C ALA A 47 1.50 -23.93 9.28
N GLY A 48 0.46 -23.24 9.73
CA GLY A 48 0.39 -22.63 11.03
C GLY A 48 -1.00 -22.78 11.63
N GLU A 49 -1.15 -22.43 12.90
CA GLU A 49 -2.44 -22.37 13.56
C GLU A 49 -2.65 -20.93 14.07
N GLN A 50 -3.82 -20.37 13.79
CA GLN A 50 -4.22 -19.07 14.32
C GLN A 50 -5.68 -19.13 14.75
N ASP A 51 -5.97 -18.67 15.98
CA ASP A 51 -7.32 -18.63 16.54
C ASP A 51 -8.02 -20.02 16.52
N GLY A 52 -7.25 -21.10 16.62
CA GLY A 52 -7.73 -22.50 16.58
C GLY A 52 -7.98 -23.05 15.17
N GLU A 53 -7.67 -22.27 14.12
CA GLU A 53 -7.86 -22.62 12.71
C GLU A 53 -6.52 -22.99 12.06
N GLN A 54 -6.50 -24.01 11.22
CA GLN A 54 -5.32 -24.35 10.41
C GLN A 54 -5.18 -23.35 9.25
N VAL A 55 -3.96 -22.89 9.03
CA VAL A 55 -3.64 -21.93 7.98
C VAL A 55 -2.53 -22.49 7.13
N GLU A 56 -2.81 -22.72 5.85
CA GLU A 56 -1.78 -23.03 4.87
C GLU A 56 -1.03 -21.76 4.50
N LEU A 57 0.29 -21.85 4.55
CA LEU A 57 1.20 -20.73 4.33
C LEU A 57 1.99 -20.95 3.05
N GLU A 58 2.11 -19.90 2.27
CA GLU A 58 3.03 -19.83 1.14
C GLU A 58 3.78 -18.50 1.22
N VAL A 59 5.11 -18.57 1.24
CA VAL A 59 5.98 -17.41 1.23
C VAL A 59 6.80 -17.43 -0.04
N ARG A 60 6.78 -16.32 -0.78
CA ARG A 60 7.59 -16.14 -1.99
C ARG A 60 8.49 -14.95 -1.83
N THR A 61 9.72 -15.05 -2.27
CA THR A 61 10.67 -13.94 -2.34
C THR A 61 11.34 -13.95 -3.71
N ALA A 62 11.67 -12.76 -4.22
CA ALA A 62 12.42 -12.61 -5.45
C ALA A 62 13.29 -11.36 -5.35
N ILE A 63 14.54 -11.50 -5.78
CA ILE A 63 15.51 -10.42 -5.89
C ILE A 63 15.95 -10.33 -7.35
N ALA A 64 16.00 -9.12 -7.89
CA ALA A 64 16.48 -8.86 -9.24
C ALA A 64 17.19 -7.51 -9.31
N SER A 65 17.99 -7.31 -10.36
CA SER A 65 18.58 -6.02 -10.71
C SER A 65 18.72 -5.92 -12.23
N ASP A 66 18.73 -4.70 -12.74
CA ASP A 66 19.00 -4.38 -14.14
C ASP A 66 19.73 -3.03 -14.23
N ALA A 67 21.06 -3.09 -14.15
CA ALA A 67 21.89 -1.89 -14.23
C ALA A 67 21.73 -1.16 -15.59
N GLY A 68 21.43 -1.89 -16.68
CA GLY A 68 21.21 -1.30 -18.00
C GLY A 68 19.94 -0.47 -18.08
N ALA A 69 18.92 -0.83 -17.29
CA ALA A 69 17.68 -0.09 -17.13
C ALA A 69 17.72 0.96 -16.00
N GLY A 70 18.86 1.14 -15.33
CA GLY A 70 18.97 2.02 -14.16
C GLY A 70 18.21 1.49 -12.94
N ILE A 71 18.15 0.16 -12.76
CA ILE A 71 17.47 -0.50 -11.63
C ILE A 71 18.53 -1.25 -10.81
N PRO A 72 19.16 -0.60 -9.81
CA PRO A 72 20.19 -1.23 -8.98
C PRO A 72 19.67 -2.46 -8.20
N GLY A 73 18.41 -2.42 -7.78
CA GLY A 73 17.81 -3.49 -6.98
C GLY A 73 16.30 -3.47 -7.02
N VAL A 74 15.72 -4.67 -7.00
CA VAL A 74 14.30 -4.93 -6.80
C VAL A 74 14.18 -6.09 -5.82
N TYR A 75 13.36 -5.89 -4.80
CA TYR A 75 12.92 -6.94 -3.89
C TYR A 75 11.41 -7.10 -3.98
N ARG A 76 10.94 -8.33 -4.08
CA ARG A 76 9.53 -8.69 -3.98
C ARG A 76 9.37 -9.79 -2.94
N ALA A 77 8.37 -9.64 -2.10
CA ALA A 77 7.94 -10.68 -1.20
C ALA A 77 6.42 -10.82 -1.17
N ASP A 78 5.95 -12.05 -0.99
CA ASP A 78 4.55 -12.40 -0.87
C ASP A 78 4.38 -13.31 0.35
N LEU A 79 3.48 -12.96 1.28
CA LEU A 79 2.94 -13.88 2.27
C LEU A 79 1.49 -14.17 1.88
N ILE A 80 1.19 -15.45 1.70
CA ILE A 80 -0.12 -15.96 1.36
C ILE A 80 -0.58 -16.87 2.48
N GLU A 81 -1.78 -16.62 2.98
CA GLU A 81 -2.41 -17.36 4.06
C GLU A 81 -3.76 -17.87 3.55
N THR A 82 -3.91 -19.19 3.48
CA THR A 82 -5.17 -19.83 3.08
C THR A 82 -5.79 -20.48 4.31
N ARG A 83 -6.99 -20.03 4.65
CA ARG A 83 -7.77 -20.44 5.82
C ARG A 83 -8.88 -21.42 5.44
N ASP A 84 -9.48 -22.06 6.44
CA ASP A 84 -10.62 -22.94 6.26
C ASP A 84 -11.79 -22.16 5.62
N GLY A 85 -12.53 -22.79 4.72
CA GLY A 85 -13.55 -22.09 3.91
C GLY A 85 -13.00 -21.29 2.72
N ALA A 86 -11.73 -21.53 2.33
CA ALA A 86 -11.07 -20.97 1.14
C ALA A 86 -10.88 -19.44 1.15
N ALA A 87 -10.90 -18.81 2.34
CA ALA A 87 -10.47 -17.43 2.47
C ALA A 87 -8.94 -17.34 2.32
N ARG A 88 -8.48 -16.58 1.33
CA ARG A 88 -7.05 -16.40 1.01
C ARG A 88 -6.67 -14.94 1.22
N TRP A 89 -5.78 -14.71 2.18
CA TRP A 89 -5.15 -13.43 2.42
C TRP A 89 -3.80 -13.39 1.71
N HIS A 90 -3.51 -12.28 1.05
CA HIS A 90 -2.28 -12.10 0.29
C HIS A 90 -1.69 -10.73 0.64
N THR A 91 -0.54 -10.74 1.32
CA THR A 91 0.26 -9.55 1.55
C THR A 91 1.42 -9.53 0.56
N THR A 92 1.51 -8.49 -0.25
CA THR A 92 2.64 -8.27 -1.17
C THR A 92 3.45 -7.08 -0.70
N LEU A 93 4.77 -7.26 -0.61
CA LEU A 93 5.76 -6.21 -0.44
C LEU A 93 6.59 -6.10 -1.73
N ARG A 94 6.76 -4.88 -2.21
CA ARG A 94 7.71 -4.56 -3.28
C ARG A 94 8.59 -3.42 -2.80
N SER A 95 9.88 -3.54 -3.05
CA SER A 95 10.86 -2.49 -2.85
C SER A 95 11.70 -2.41 -4.12
N TRP A 96 12.02 -1.20 -4.57
CA TRP A 96 12.90 -1.04 -5.72
C TRP A 96 13.65 0.27 -5.65
N GLU A 97 14.79 0.25 -6.31
CA GLU A 97 15.66 1.39 -6.54
C GLU A 97 15.66 1.69 -8.04
N ALA A 98 15.54 2.95 -8.40
CA ALA A 98 15.59 3.40 -9.78
C ALA A 98 16.46 4.66 -9.86
N THR A 99 17.46 4.63 -10.73
CA THR A 99 18.30 5.78 -11.05
C THR A 99 17.92 6.28 -12.42
N GLU A 100 17.56 7.57 -12.53
CA GLU A 100 17.29 8.15 -13.85
C GLU A 100 18.55 8.14 -14.73
N PRO A 101 18.42 7.85 -16.04
CA PRO A 101 19.56 7.93 -16.96
C PRO A 101 20.19 9.33 -16.95
N GLY A 102 21.42 9.44 -16.46
CA GLY A 102 22.14 10.72 -16.33
C GLY A 102 21.81 11.53 -15.06
N GLY A 103 20.94 11.02 -14.19
CA GLY A 103 20.69 11.57 -12.87
C GLY A 103 21.71 11.08 -11.84
N SER A 104 22.00 11.90 -10.83
CA SER A 104 22.81 11.53 -9.67
C SER A 104 21.97 11.01 -8.49
N GLN A 105 20.64 11.08 -8.59
CA GLN A 105 19.73 10.69 -7.52
C GLN A 105 19.03 9.38 -7.87
N SER A 106 19.02 8.46 -6.90
CA SER A 106 18.26 7.22 -6.97
C SER A 106 16.94 7.40 -6.24
N GLU A 107 15.85 7.09 -6.91
CA GLU A 107 14.55 6.94 -6.29
C GLU A 107 14.45 5.60 -5.58
N ARG A 108 13.94 5.62 -4.35
CA ARG A 108 13.80 4.44 -3.51
C ARG A 108 12.38 4.31 -3.03
N TRP A 109 11.74 3.20 -3.38
CA TRP A 109 10.31 3.04 -3.21
C TRP A 109 9.97 1.79 -2.40
N ILE A 110 8.95 1.90 -1.56
CA ILE A 110 8.32 0.78 -0.88
C ILE A 110 6.83 0.77 -1.20
N TRP A 111 6.31 -0.42 -1.50
CA TRP A 111 4.90 -0.67 -1.79
C TRP A 111 4.43 -1.91 -1.02
N VAL A 112 3.37 -1.74 -0.22
CA VAL A 112 2.65 -2.84 0.44
C VAL A 112 1.20 -2.88 -0.01
N ASP A 113 0.77 -4.05 -0.48
CA ASP A 113 -0.64 -4.38 -0.74
C ASP A 113 -1.10 -5.50 0.19
N VAL A 114 -2.36 -5.41 0.62
CA VAL A 114 -3.06 -6.54 1.23
C VAL A 114 -4.37 -6.77 0.50
N GLU A 115 -4.54 -7.99 0.03
CA GLU A 115 -5.67 -8.45 -0.75
C GLU A 115 -6.30 -9.67 -0.11
N VAL A 116 -7.61 -9.83 -0.30
CA VAL A 116 -8.35 -10.98 0.20
C VAL A 116 -9.25 -11.58 -0.89
N VAL A 117 -9.36 -12.90 -0.92
CA VAL A 117 -10.25 -13.68 -1.76
C VAL A 117 -11.07 -14.61 -0.85
N GLY A 118 -12.36 -14.80 -1.14
CA GLY A 118 -13.26 -15.65 -0.35
C GLY A 118 -14.46 -14.89 0.19
N ASP A 119 -15.30 -15.58 0.96
CA ASP A 119 -16.47 -15.00 1.62
C ASP A 119 -16.05 -14.26 2.90
N VAL A 120 -15.51 -13.07 2.72
CA VAL A 120 -15.07 -12.20 3.82
C VAL A 120 -15.91 -10.94 3.82
N ASP A 121 -16.50 -10.61 4.97
CA ASP A 121 -17.24 -9.36 5.14
C ASP A 121 -16.27 -8.17 5.20
N ILE A 122 -15.95 -7.63 4.02
CA ILE A 122 -15.05 -6.49 3.84
C ILE A 122 -15.55 -5.25 4.60
N ALA A 123 -16.87 -5.09 4.77
CA ALA A 123 -17.42 -3.94 5.49
C ALA A 123 -17.12 -3.99 7.00
N ARG A 124 -16.91 -5.20 7.53
CA ARG A 124 -16.56 -5.44 8.94
C ARG A 124 -15.07 -5.62 9.19
N LEU A 125 -14.25 -5.76 8.14
CA LEU A 125 -12.81 -5.74 8.28
C LEU A 125 -12.37 -4.37 8.80
N ALA A 126 -11.89 -4.34 10.05
CA ALA A 126 -11.20 -3.18 10.58
C ALA A 126 -9.93 -2.99 9.73
N SER A 127 -9.92 -1.97 8.87
CA SER A 127 -8.75 -1.60 8.10
C SER A 127 -7.71 -1.00 9.05
N ALA A 128 -6.87 -1.86 9.63
CA ALA A 128 -5.67 -1.46 10.34
C ALA A 128 -4.48 -1.58 9.38
N ALA A 129 -3.53 -0.65 9.46
CA ALA A 129 -2.26 -0.82 8.76
C ALA A 129 -1.59 -2.11 9.24
N PRO A 130 -1.09 -2.96 8.33
CA PRO A 130 -0.35 -4.16 8.71
C PRO A 130 0.83 -3.77 9.62
N ARG A 131 1.11 -4.60 10.64
CA ARG A 131 2.31 -4.40 11.49
C ARG A 131 3.58 -4.26 10.65
N LEU A 132 3.66 -4.96 9.52
CA LEU A 132 4.73 -4.82 8.52
C LEU A 132 4.96 -3.37 8.09
N VAL A 133 3.91 -2.59 7.84
CA VAL A 133 4.05 -1.19 7.40
C VAL A 133 4.62 -0.33 8.51
N ASN A 134 4.15 -0.52 9.76
CA ASN A 134 4.70 0.21 10.89
C ASN A 134 6.17 -0.16 11.13
N ASP A 135 6.51 -1.44 11.02
CA ASP A 135 7.89 -1.92 11.16
C ASP A 135 8.79 -1.33 10.04
N LEU A 136 8.31 -1.24 8.81
CA LEU A 136 9.03 -0.60 7.69
C LEU A 136 9.21 0.90 7.91
N LEU A 137 8.17 1.62 8.30
CA LEU A 137 8.23 3.07 8.58
C LEU A 137 9.14 3.38 9.77
N ALA A 138 9.19 2.49 10.77
CA ALA A 138 10.05 2.67 11.94
C ALA A 138 11.53 2.34 11.68
N ALA A 139 11.81 1.49 10.68
CA ALA A 139 13.16 1.12 10.30
C ALA A 139 13.72 1.99 9.16
N GLY A 140 12.87 2.71 8.45
CA GLY A 140 13.22 3.70 7.42
C GLY A 140 13.93 4.93 7.98
N GLU A 141 14.44 5.78 7.08
CA GLU A 141 15.11 7.04 7.46
C GLU A 141 14.19 8.24 7.25
N ALA A 142 13.69 8.44 6.03
CA ALA A 142 12.87 9.58 5.66
C ALA A 142 11.73 9.14 4.72
N ALA A 143 10.81 8.35 5.27
CA ALA A 143 9.63 7.91 4.55
C ALA A 143 8.74 9.11 4.16
N VAL A 144 8.52 9.32 2.86
CA VAL A 144 7.74 10.44 2.31
C VAL A 144 6.73 10.00 1.26
N VAL A 145 5.60 10.71 1.19
CA VAL A 145 4.60 10.58 0.12
C VAL A 145 4.23 11.97 -0.34
N ASP A 146 4.42 12.29 -1.62
CA ASP A 146 4.11 13.60 -2.19
C ASP A 146 4.71 14.77 -1.36
N GLY A 147 5.91 14.55 -0.78
CA GLY A 147 6.60 15.51 0.09
C GLY A 147 6.03 15.68 1.50
N ASP A 148 5.10 14.81 1.94
CA ASP A 148 4.68 14.66 3.34
C ASP A 148 5.47 13.53 4.00
N VAL A 149 6.11 13.81 5.14
CA VAL A 149 6.79 12.80 5.96
C VAL A 149 5.77 11.88 6.62
N LEU A 150 5.99 10.58 6.51
CA LEU A 150 5.21 9.55 7.18
C LEU A 150 5.84 9.23 8.54
N MET A 151 5.01 9.17 9.58
CA MET A 151 5.43 8.79 10.92
C MET A 151 4.79 7.43 11.30
N PRO A 152 5.54 6.49 11.88
CA PRO A 152 5.01 5.18 12.30
C PRO A 152 4.08 5.27 13.51
N VAL A 153 4.17 6.37 14.28
CA VAL A 153 3.39 6.62 15.50
C VAL A 153 2.79 8.02 15.46
N SER A 154 1.68 8.22 16.18
CA SER A 154 1.09 9.54 16.36
C SER A 154 2.07 10.47 17.09
N THR A 155 2.34 11.63 16.51
CA THR A 155 3.15 12.67 17.14
C THR A 155 2.29 13.49 18.08
N GLN A 156 2.71 13.62 19.34
CA GLN A 156 2.07 14.55 20.27
C GLN A 156 2.44 15.98 19.91
N ILE A 157 1.45 16.83 19.71
CA ILE A 157 1.62 18.25 19.39
C ILE A 157 1.22 19.06 20.62
N THR A 158 2.17 19.81 21.19
CA THR A 158 1.95 20.61 22.40
C THR A 158 2.46 22.03 22.21
N GLY A 159 1.68 22.99 22.70
CA GLY A 159 2.01 24.41 22.63
C GLY A 159 1.68 25.06 21.29
N PHE A 160 1.76 26.39 21.29
CA PHE A 160 1.32 27.24 20.19
C PHE A 160 2.16 27.02 18.91
N ALA A 161 3.49 27.05 19.01
CA ALA A 161 4.39 26.91 17.86
C ALA A 161 4.21 25.57 17.13
N ALA A 162 4.11 24.45 17.86
CA ALA A 162 3.85 23.15 17.26
C ALA A 162 2.44 23.07 16.64
N GLY A 163 1.47 23.78 17.25
CA GLY A 163 0.13 23.95 16.70
C GLY A 163 0.11 24.73 15.37
N GLU A 164 0.93 25.78 15.24
CA GLU A 164 1.10 26.51 13.98
C GLU A 164 1.69 25.61 12.89
N LEU A 165 2.75 24.86 13.19
CA LEU A 165 3.34 23.90 12.23
C LEU A 165 2.32 22.85 11.77
N LEU A 166 1.49 22.34 12.69
CA LEU A 166 0.40 21.43 12.35
C LEU A 166 -0.66 22.12 11.47
N ALA A 167 -1.02 23.37 11.78
CA ALA A 167 -1.99 24.13 11.00
C ALA A 167 -1.47 24.40 9.57
N GLU A 168 -0.19 24.73 9.42
CA GLU A 168 0.48 24.88 8.13
C GLU A 168 0.46 23.56 7.34
N LEU A 169 0.83 22.44 7.97
CA LEU A 169 0.78 21.11 7.35
C LEU A 169 -0.62 20.77 6.85
N ILE A 170 -1.64 21.00 7.67
CA ILE A 170 -3.05 20.71 7.32
C ILE A 170 -3.54 21.62 6.18
N SER A 171 -3.07 22.87 6.16
CA SER A 171 -3.51 23.89 5.20
C SER A 171 -2.71 23.87 3.90
N ARG A 172 -1.67 23.03 3.80
CA ARG A 172 -0.76 22.97 2.65
C ARG A 172 -1.52 22.65 1.34
N PRO A 173 -1.44 23.54 0.32
CA PRO A 173 -2.02 23.26 -0.99
C PRO A 173 -1.40 22.01 -1.61
N GLY A 174 -2.21 21.19 -2.29
CA GLY A 174 -1.72 20.01 -3.00
C GLY A 174 -1.54 18.75 -2.14
N ARG A 175 -1.76 18.84 -0.82
CA ARG A 175 -1.69 17.68 0.07
C ARG A 175 -2.63 16.55 -0.37
N THR A 176 -2.10 15.34 -0.47
CA THR A 176 -2.83 14.14 -0.89
C THR A 176 -3.16 13.21 0.27
N LEU A 177 -2.43 13.31 1.38
CA LEU A 177 -2.63 12.51 2.58
C LEU A 177 -3.56 13.19 3.59
N PRO A 178 -4.57 12.49 4.15
CA PRO A 178 -5.35 13.01 5.26
C PRO A 178 -4.49 13.09 6.54
N VAL A 179 -4.80 14.05 7.41
CA VAL A 179 -4.21 14.20 8.74
C VAL A 179 -5.36 13.97 9.73
N VAL A 180 -5.13 13.08 10.67
CA VAL A 180 -6.08 12.76 11.73
C VAL A 180 -5.53 13.37 13.01
N VAL A 181 -6.24 14.33 13.57
CA VAL A 181 -5.92 14.93 14.87
C VAL A 181 -6.84 14.30 15.91
N LEU A 182 -6.24 13.68 16.92
CA LEU A 182 -6.94 13.14 18.07
C LEU A 182 -6.76 14.12 19.22
N ASN A 183 -7.86 14.52 19.87
CA ASN A 183 -7.82 15.36 21.04
C ASN A 183 -7.97 14.48 22.28
N ASP A 184 -6.92 14.40 23.09
CA ASP A 184 -6.89 13.59 24.31
C ASP A 184 -7.64 14.24 25.49
N ASN A 185 -8.31 15.38 25.30
CA ASN A 185 -9.17 16.03 26.32
C ASN A 185 -10.49 15.29 26.58
N SER A 186 -10.44 13.99 26.81
CA SER A 186 -11.55 13.22 27.39
C SER A 186 -11.14 12.73 28.78
N PRO A 187 -11.83 13.12 29.86
CA PRO A 187 -11.64 12.53 31.19
C PRO A 187 -12.29 11.13 31.25
N ARG A 188 -11.85 10.22 30.38
CA ARG A 188 -12.21 8.80 30.43
C ARG A 188 -10.93 7.98 30.32
N SER A 189 -10.46 7.57 31.48
CA SER A 189 -9.68 6.36 31.67
C SER A 189 -10.26 5.21 30.83
N VAL A 190 -9.50 4.79 29.82
CA VAL A 190 -9.60 3.44 29.27
C VAL A 190 -8.21 2.84 29.38
N GLN A 191 -8.05 2.03 30.43
CA GLN A 191 -6.93 1.11 30.60
C GLN A 191 -6.87 0.16 29.39
N GLY A 192 -5.66 -0.02 28.85
CA GLY A 192 -5.20 -1.27 28.22
C GLY A 192 -5.88 -1.72 26.92
N GLY A 193 -5.33 -1.30 25.78
CA GLY A 193 -5.54 -1.96 24.48
C GLY A 193 -4.59 -1.40 23.42
N PRO A 194 -4.06 -2.21 22.48
CA PRO A 194 -3.09 -1.74 21.51
C PRO A 194 -3.72 -0.66 20.62
N THR A 195 -3.07 0.49 20.58
CA THR A 195 -3.43 1.68 19.82
C THR A 195 -3.67 1.31 18.35
N ARG A 196 -4.91 1.49 17.90
CA ARG A 196 -5.29 1.31 16.49
C ARG A 196 -4.85 2.53 15.69
N SER A 197 -3.78 2.40 14.92
CA SER A 197 -3.39 3.40 13.93
C SER A 197 -4.41 3.44 12.79
N VAL A 198 -5.06 4.59 12.60
CA VAL A 198 -5.94 4.85 11.46
C VAL A 198 -5.09 5.44 10.33
N LEU A 199 -4.84 4.64 9.29
CA LEU A 199 -4.13 5.07 8.08
C LEU A 199 -5.10 5.39 6.94
N ALA A 200 -4.61 6.26 6.04
CA ALA A 200 -5.35 7.00 5.03
C ALA A 200 -6.34 6.19 4.16
N ARG A 201 -7.57 6.72 4.02
CA ARG A 201 -8.57 6.19 3.09
C ARG A 201 -8.68 7.12 1.89
N ARG A 202 -8.21 6.67 0.72
CA ARG A 202 -8.43 7.36 -0.56
C ARG A 202 -9.92 7.28 -0.93
N ARG A 203 -10.71 8.32 -0.66
CA ARG A 203 -12.06 8.43 -1.22
C ARG A 203 -11.92 8.59 -2.74
N ARG A 204 -12.41 7.61 -3.51
CA ARG A 204 -12.59 7.74 -4.96
C ARG A 204 -13.45 8.98 -5.22
N ARG A 205 -12.87 10.02 -5.82
CA ARG A 205 -13.65 11.14 -6.38
C ARG A 205 -14.52 10.55 -7.50
N ARG A 206 -15.85 10.68 -7.36
CA ARG A 206 -16.77 10.49 -8.49
C ARG A 206 -16.40 11.51 -9.57
N PRO A 207 -16.34 11.14 -10.86
CA PRO A 207 -16.20 12.12 -11.91
C PRO A 207 -17.44 13.04 -11.93
N PRO A 208 -17.28 14.31 -12.32
CA PRO A 208 -18.39 15.24 -12.42
C PRO A 208 -19.42 14.72 -13.43
N ARG A 209 -20.69 14.70 -13.01
CA ARG A 209 -21.82 14.48 -13.90
C ARG A 209 -21.92 15.69 -14.83
N HIS A 210 -21.49 15.53 -16.09
CA HIS A 210 -21.86 16.47 -17.14
C HIS A 210 -23.37 16.45 -17.32
N SER A 211 -24.00 17.55 -16.91
CA SER A 211 -25.41 17.84 -17.15
C SER A 211 -25.53 18.59 -18.48
N GLY A 212 -26.23 17.96 -19.42
CA GLY A 212 -27.13 18.63 -20.36
C GLY A 212 -26.53 19.43 -21.53
N HIS A 213 -26.62 18.86 -22.73
CA HIS A 213 -27.28 19.60 -23.81
C HIS A 213 -28.00 18.66 -24.80
N ARG A 214 -29.33 18.71 -24.73
CA ARG A 214 -30.25 18.13 -25.73
C ARG A 214 -30.34 19.12 -26.90
N GLY A 215 -29.74 18.78 -28.03
CA GLY A 215 -30.04 19.40 -29.33
C GLY A 215 -30.79 18.41 -30.22
N ARG A 216 -32.06 18.70 -30.51
CA ARG A 216 -32.89 17.93 -31.44
C ARG A 216 -32.56 18.30 -32.89
N LEU A 217 -32.43 17.24 -33.71
CA LEU A 217 -32.92 17.06 -35.09
C LEU A 217 -32.70 18.17 -36.13
N HIS A 218 -31.96 17.83 -37.20
CA HIS A 218 -32.49 17.93 -38.55
C HIS A 218 -31.96 16.84 -39.49
N HIS A 219 -32.92 16.06 -39.99
CA HIS A 219 -32.97 15.38 -41.28
C HIS A 219 -31.92 15.78 -42.34
N ARG A 220 -31.23 14.80 -42.94
CA ARG A 220 -31.12 14.69 -44.40
C ARG A 220 -30.80 13.27 -44.86
N GLN A 221 -31.66 12.77 -45.74
CA GLN A 221 -31.53 11.56 -46.54
C GLN A 221 -30.47 11.74 -47.65
N ARG A 222 -29.81 10.63 -48.02
CA ARG A 222 -29.41 10.18 -49.39
C ARG A 222 -28.53 8.94 -49.21
N ARG A 223 -29.06 7.71 -49.33
CA ARG A 223 -29.22 6.85 -50.53
C ARG A 223 -27.98 6.73 -51.44
N CYS A 224 -27.71 5.47 -51.79
CA CYS A 224 -26.84 4.89 -52.84
C CYS A 224 -25.35 4.80 -52.46
N ARG A 225 -24.62 3.68 -52.60
CA ARG A 225 -24.77 2.51 -53.50
C ARG A 225 -23.95 1.32 -52.95
N ARG A 226 -24.45 0.11 -53.18
CA ARG A 226 -23.70 -1.16 -53.17
C ARG A 226 -22.45 -1.06 -54.07
N ASN A 227 -21.35 -1.71 -53.68
CA ASN A 227 -20.81 -2.81 -54.50
C ASN A 227 -19.76 -3.67 -53.78
N HIS A 228 -19.87 -4.96 -54.05
CA HIS A 228 -18.93 -6.04 -53.78
C HIS A 228 -17.48 -5.72 -54.17
N ARG A 229 -16.51 -6.28 -53.43
CA ARG A 229 -15.72 -7.42 -53.92
C ARG A 229 -14.79 -7.99 -52.84
N ARG A 230 -14.81 -9.33 -52.78
CA ARG A 230 -13.79 -10.22 -52.21
C ARG A 230 -12.53 -10.20 -53.07
N ALA A 231 -11.39 -10.44 -52.44
CA ALA A 231 -10.14 -11.10 -52.89
C ALA A 231 -9.00 -10.45 -52.08
N ARG A 232 -8.04 -11.13 -51.47
CA ARG A 232 -7.63 -12.54 -51.39
C ARG A 232 -6.86 -12.69 -50.08
#